data_AF-A0A1M5SKD1-F1
#
_entry.id   AF-A0A1M5SKD1-F1
#
_cell.length_a   1.000
_cell.length_b   1.000
_cell.length_c   1.000
_cell.angle_alpha   90.00
_cell.angle_beta   90.00
_cell.angle_gamma   90.00
#
_symmetry.space_group_name_H-M   'P 1'
#
loop_
_entity.id
_entity.type
_entity.pdbx_description
1 polymer ?
#
loop_
_entity_poly.entity_id
_entity_poly.type
_entity_poly.pdbx_seq_one_letter_code
_entity_poly.pdbx_strand_id
1 'polypeptide(L)'
;MKRRFVKMMVAASAVAALCACGDDSASSPNNPPSANTECAGIVATADAFVLNANGVYVIYADGNVTDAAGNPVGYFADGVLMDLSGAPITAGVDLNALTVCPANATVDPGTGAIVPVSSSSADVVNPTDPNSSSGVNPVDPTSSGTVLSSAIDPTSSSGVGPVNPTSSSDVAPESSSSAEPVKPSGNPEEDIKKYPVPTLKTILGNGTSGWNTRYWDACKPHCSQTSTDGAEGKPKINTQAEYEASHYTARVCNIHDIEIPTFTYSKGLERYWVGIQNTPNACQEASPASGGGFTCTDMAPVAVNDTLAYAFVAGSDATTSCGKCFHLQYDGSFHDASASNGAKATHKALKGKHIIVMASNIGHDVKPGQFDLMVPGGGPGIFNALQLQITKPGIEWGATYGGFLTYCQNGEKCGYDGTLDCYQTCVKEMCDAAFGDSNYPNLLRGCHWFADWFMAADNPTYQWEEVDCPQYLVDKYQTTISTSIETNILFQSDWSQYKGGDFITTDACSKTPNAQGEYCDPDQLAADKAKTY
;
A
#
# COMPACT_ATOMS: atom_id res chain seq x y z
N MET A 1 -30.35 -27.71 8.35
CA MET A 1 -30.62 -28.75 7.33
C MET A 1 -29.34 -29.04 6.57
N LYS A 2 -29.10 -30.31 6.23
CA LYS A 2 -27.81 -30.85 5.72
C LYS A 2 -27.34 -30.10 4.45
N ARG A 3 -26.19 -29.42 4.52
CA ARG A 3 -25.51 -28.86 3.34
C ARG A 3 -24.86 -30.01 2.56
N ARG A 4 -25.34 -30.27 1.34
CA ARG A 4 -24.71 -31.19 0.39
C ARG A 4 -23.62 -30.42 -0.35
N PHE A 5 -22.39 -30.91 -0.28
CA PHE A 5 -21.28 -30.48 -1.13
C PHE A 5 -21.62 -30.79 -2.60
N VAL A 6 -21.51 -29.81 -3.48
CA VAL A 6 -21.59 -29.98 -4.93
C VAL A 6 -20.18 -29.82 -5.51
N LYS A 7 -19.77 -30.82 -6.30
CA LYS A 7 -18.55 -30.81 -7.11
C LYS A 7 -18.88 -30.18 -8.45
N MET A 8 -18.18 -29.13 -8.85
CA MET A 8 -18.12 -28.73 -10.27
C MET A 8 -16.87 -29.34 -10.91
N MET A 9 -17.09 -30.14 -11.95
CA MET A 9 -16.06 -30.47 -12.93
C MET A 9 -16.09 -29.38 -14.00
N VAL A 10 -14.98 -28.64 -14.13
CA VAL A 10 -14.76 -27.78 -15.31
C VAL A 10 -13.97 -28.60 -16.32
N ALA A 11 -14.64 -28.97 -17.41
CA ALA A 11 -13.98 -29.51 -18.59
C ALA A 11 -13.41 -28.34 -19.41
N ALA A 12 -12.09 -28.27 -19.49
CA ALA A 12 -11.38 -27.35 -20.36
C ALA A 12 -11.57 -27.76 -21.84
N SER A 13 -12.08 -26.85 -22.66
CA SER A 13 -12.01 -26.96 -24.12
C SER A 13 -11.35 -25.71 -24.67
N ALA A 14 -10.18 -25.88 -25.27
CA ALA A 14 -9.44 -24.86 -25.99
C ALA A 14 -10.21 -24.42 -27.24
N VAL A 15 -10.18 -23.11 -27.55
CA VAL A 15 -10.50 -22.60 -28.88
C VAL A 15 -9.37 -21.70 -29.34
N ALA A 16 -8.66 -22.18 -30.36
CA ALA A 16 -7.65 -21.46 -31.11
C ALA A 16 -8.32 -20.44 -32.04
N ALA A 17 -7.69 -19.29 -32.20
CA ALA A 17 -8.04 -18.28 -33.19
C ALA A 17 -7.74 -18.78 -34.61
N LEU A 18 -8.70 -18.61 -35.52
CA LEU A 18 -8.50 -18.63 -36.95
C LEU A 18 -8.92 -17.26 -37.49
N CYS A 19 -7.95 -16.48 -37.97
CA CYS A 19 -8.20 -15.32 -38.82
C CYS A 19 -8.61 -15.77 -40.23
N ALA A 20 -9.62 -15.12 -40.80
CA ALA A 20 -9.84 -15.05 -42.23
C ALA A 20 -10.34 -13.66 -42.60
N CYS A 21 -9.64 -13.01 -43.54
CA CYS A 21 -9.91 -11.68 -44.07
C CYS A 21 -11.14 -11.64 -45.00
N GLY A 22 -11.75 -10.45 -45.13
CA GLY A 22 -12.70 -10.11 -46.20
C GLY A 22 -13.08 -8.62 -46.15
N ASP A 23 -12.71 -7.89 -47.21
CA ASP A 23 -12.74 -6.43 -47.37
C ASP A 23 -14.12 -5.77 -47.62
N ASP A 24 -14.11 -4.45 -47.37
CA ASP A 24 -14.80 -3.33 -48.05
C ASP A 24 -16.04 -2.60 -47.44
N SER A 25 -15.75 -1.32 -47.14
CA SER A 25 -16.55 -0.09 -47.36
C SER A 25 -17.53 0.44 -46.30
N ALA A 26 -17.09 1.43 -45.49
CA ALA A 26 -17.38 2.87 -45.67
C ALA A 26 -17.50 3.69 -44.35
N SER A 27 -16.64 4.73 -44.26
CA SER A 27 -16.76 6.02 -43.52
C SER A 27 -16.97 6.06 -41.99
N SER A 28 -15.98 6.63 -41.27
CA SER A 28 -16.10 7.21 -39.92
C SER A 28 -16.96 8.50 -39.91
N PRO A 29 -17.44 8.97 -38.75
CA PRO A 29 -16.57 9.71 -37.82
C PRO A 29 -16.67 9.27 -36.35
N ASN A 30 -15.58 9.55 -35.63
CA ASN A 30 -15.29 9.34 -34.22
C ASN A 30 -16.47 9.57 -33.25
N ASN A 31 -16.69 8.61 -32.35
CA ASN A 31 -17.36 8.80 -31.06
C ASN A 31 -16.51 8.15 -29.95
N PRO A 32 -16.34 8.80 -28.78
CA PRO A 32 -15.63 8.21 -27.63
C PRO A 32 -16.39 6.98 -27.07
N PRO A 33 -15.74 6.07 -26.34
CA PRO A 33 -16.40 4.87 -25.81
C PRO A 33 -17.52 5.24 -24.83
N SER A 34 -18.74 4.78 -25.09
CA SER A 34 -19.91 5.02 -24.23
C SER A 34 -19.80 4.24 -22.92
N ALA A 35 -20.17 4.88 -21.81
CA ALA A 35 -20.42 4.22 -20.53
C ALA A 35 -21.42 3.06 -20.73
N ASN A 36 -21.15 1.91 -20.10
CA ASN A 36 -21.98 0.71 -20.21
C ASN A 36 -23.35 0.94 -19.53
N THR A 37 -24.38 1.31 -20.31
CA THR A 37 -25.69 1.76 -19.81
C THR A 37 -26.47 0.71 -19.03
N GLU A 38 -26.13 -0.58 -19.16
CA GLU A 38 -26.81 -1.67 -18.46
C GLU A 38 -26.39 -1.83 -17.00
N CYS A 39 -25.21 -1.31 -16.63
CA CYS A 39 -24.72 -1.30 -15.25
C CYS A 39 -25.15 -0.05 -14.46
N ALA A 40 -25.86 0.87 -15.12
CA ALA A 40 -26.29 2.12 -14.51
C ALA A 40 -27.36 1.85 -13.45
N GLY A 41 -27.08 2.23 -12.19
CA GLY A 41 -28.01 2.07 -11.07
C GLY A 41 -28.03 0.68 -10.42
N ILE A 42 -27.09 -0.20 -10.80
CA ILE A 42 -26.91 -1.51 -10.16
C ILE A 42 -25.96 -1.36 -8.98
N VAL A 43 -26.31 -1.96 -7.85
CA VAL A 43 -25.46 -2.08 -6.66
C VAL A 43 -24.89 -3.49 -6.61
N ALA A 44 -23.60 -3.63 -6.92
CA ALA A 44 -22.89 -4.90 -6.99
C ALA A 44 -21.74 -4.93 -5.99
N THR A 45 -21.74 -5.90 -5.08
CA THR A 45 -20.71 -6.05 -4.03
C THR A 45 -19.48 -6.85 -4.49
N ALA A 46 -19.55 -7.43 -5.68
CA ALA A 46 -18.51 -8.13 -6.42
C ALA A 46 -18.90 -8.11 -7.91
N ASP A 47 -17.97 -8.47 -8.81
CA ASP A 47 -18.27 -8.57 -10.24
C ASP A 47 -19.44 -9.54 -10.48
N ALA A 48 -20.46 -9.07 -11.19
CA ALA A 48 -21.72 -9.79 -11.32
C ALA A 48 -22.31 -9.66 -12.72
N PHE A 49 -23.04 -10.70 -13.13
CA PHE A 49 -23.75 -10.75 -14.41
C PHE A 49 -25.15 -10.16 -14.25
N VAL A 50 -25.59 -9.36 -15.22
CA VAL A 50 -26.91 -8.74 -15.18
C VAL A 50 -27.86 -9.45 -16.14
N LEU A 51 -29.00 -9.86 -15.60
CA LEU A 51 -30.09 -10.48 -16.36
C LEU A 51 -31.36 -9.65 -16.23
N ASN A 52 -31.92 -9.24 -17.38
CA ASN A 52 -33.21 -8.56 -17.46
C ASN A 52 -34.31 -9.56 -17.83
N ALA A 53 -35.03 -10.11 -16.85
CA ALA A 53 -36.04 -11.16 -17.06
C ALA A 53 -37.29 -10.94 -16.19
N ASN A 54 -38.16 -10.00 -16.57
CA ASN A 54 -39.30 -9.50 -15.76
C ASN A 54 -38.88 -8.77 -14.47
N GLY A 55 -37.62 -8.33 -14.42
CA GLY A 55 -36.95 -7.67 -13.31
C GLY A 55 -35.45 -7.62 -13.60
N VAL A 56 -34.70 -6.79 -12.87
CA VAL A 56 -33.24 -6.76 -12.93
C VAL A 56 -32.69 -7.71 -11.89
N TYR A 57 -31.92 -8.70 -12.33
CA TYR A 57 -31.26 -9.68 -11.46
C TYR A 57 -29.75 -9.58 -11.62
N VAL A 58 -29.06 -9.48 -10.49
CA VAL A 58 -27.61 -9.38 -10.39
C VAL A 58 -27.09 -10.72 -9.88
N ILE A 59 -26.42 -11.48 -10.74
CA ILE A 59 -26.01 -12.86 -10.50
C ILE A 59 -24.51 -12.90 -10.20
N TYR A 60 -24.16 -13.35 -9.01
CA TYR A 60 -22.77 -13.46 -8.55
C TYR A 60 -22.17 -14.82 -8.93
N ALA A 61 -20.83 -14.87 -9.01
CA ALA A 61 -20.10 -16.09 -9.37
C ALA A 61 -20.29 -17.26 -8.39
N ASP A 62 -20.69 -16.98 -7.14
CA ASP A 62 -21.02 -17.97 -6.12
C ASP A 62 -22.45 -18.51 -6.22
N GLY A 63 -23.24 -18.01 -7.19
CA GLY A 63 -24.62 -18.38 -7.43
C GLY A 63 -25.64 -17.60 -6.60
N ASN A 64 -25.24 -16.61 -5.80
CA ASN A 64 -26.19 -15.71 -5.14
C ASN A 64 -26.81 -14.74 -6.16
N VAL A 65 -28.06 -14.31 -5.91
CA VAL A 65 -28.74 -13.34 -6.79
C VAL A 65 -29.40 -12.23 -5.97
N THR A 66 -29.10 -10.98 -6.34
CA THR A 66 -29.72 -9.78 -5.78
C THR A 66 -30.56 -9.02 -6.79
N ASP A 67 -31.44 -8.13 -6.32
CA ASP A 67 -32.03 -7.08 -7.16
C ASP A 67 -31.00 -5.97 -7.47
N ALA A 68 -31.41 -4.98 -8.27
CA ALA A 68 -30.56 -3.84 -8.62
C ALA A 68 -30.10 -3.00 -7.42
N ALA A 69 -30.80 -3.06 -6.28
CA ALA A 69 -30.45 -2.34 -5.06
C ALA A 69 -29.54 -3.17 -4.11
N GLY A 70 -29.20 -4.41 -4.48
CA GLY A 70 -28.35 -5.30 -3.71
C GLY A 70 -29.11 -6.17 -2.69
N ASN A 71 -30.44 -6.16 -2.68
CA ASN A 71 -31.21 -7.04 -1.79
C ASN A 71 -31.22 -8.48 -2.31
N PRO A 72 -31.03 -9.50 -1.47
CA PRO A 72 -31.07 -10.90 -1.90
C PRO A 72 -32.49 -11.28 -2.36
N VAL A 73 -32.59 -11.83 -3.57
CA VAL A 73 -33.88 -12.22 -4.19
C VAL A 73 -33.91 -13.66 -4.67
N GLY A 74 -32.77 -14.34 -4.73
CA GLY A 74 -32.73 -15.71 -5.24
C GLY A 74 -31.36 -16.33 -5.31
N TYR A 75 -31.31 -17.47 -6.01
CA TYR A 75 -30.10 -18.22 -6.27
C TYR A 75 -30.09 -18.72 -7.72
N PHE A 76 -28.91 -18.82 -8.29
CA PHE A 76 -28.66 -19.30 -9.64
C PHE A 76 -27.88 -20.60 -9.61
N ALA A 77 -28.41 -21.64 -10.25
CA ALA A 77 -27.71 -22.92 -10.39
C ALA A 77 -28.11 -23.60 -11.70
N ASP A 78 -27.14 -24.22 -12.36
CA ASP A 78 -27.35 -25.07 -13.55
C ASP A 78 -28.18 -24.39 -14.67
N GLY A 79 -27.96 -23.09 -14.90
CA GLY A 79 -28.68 -22.33 -15.94
C GLY A 79 -30.08 -21.88 -15.55
N VAL A 80 -30.49 -22.06 -14.29
CA VAL A 80 -31.83 -21.72 -13.78
C VAL A 80 -31.72 -20.70 -12.65
N LEU A 81 -32.46 -19.60 -12.81
CA LEU A 81 -32.67 -18.61 -11.77
C LEU A 81 -33.87 -19.02 -10.92
N MET A 82 -33.70 -19.10 -9.60
CA MET A 82 -34.73 -19.46 -8.63
C MET A 82 -34.93 -18.33 -7.61
N ASP A 83 -36.17 -18.16 -7.13
CA ASP A 83 -36.45 -17.25 -6.03
C ASP A 83 -35.98 -17.83 -4.68
N LEU A 84 -36.08 -17.05 -3.60
CA LEU A 84 -35.71 -17.49 -2.25
C LEU A 84 -36.52 -18.69 -1.72
N SER A 85 -37.67 -19.00 -2.34
CA SER A 85 -38.48 -20.19 -2.01
C SER A 85 -38.09 -21.43 -2.81
N GLY A 86 -37.19 -21.29 -3.79
CA GLY A 86 -36.75 -22.34 -4.69
C GLY A 86 -37.65 -22.54 -5.91
N ALA A 87 -38.57 -21.60 -6.18
CA ALA A 87 -39.39 -21.64 -7.39
C ALA A 87 -38.59 -21.05 -8.58
N PRO A 88 -38.62 -21.68 -9.77
CA PRO A 88 -37.90 -21.17 -10.93
C PRO A 88 -38.53 -19.87 -11.45
N ILE A 89 -37.71 -18.83 -11.57
CA ILE A 89 -38.07 -17.53 -12.17
C ILE A 89 -37.83 -17.59 -13.68
N THR A 90 -36.67 -18.08 -14.11
CA THR A 90 -36.33 -18.28 -15.53
C THR A 90 -35.28 -19.38 -15.69
N ALA A 91 -35.24 -20.03 -16.86
CA ALA A 91 -34.37 -21.16 -17.15
C ALA A 91 -33.68 -20.99 -18.51
N GLY A 92 -32.52 -21.63 -18.68
CA GLY A 92 -31.72 -21.53 -19.90
C GLY A 92 -30.89 -20.25 -19.97
N VAL A 93 -30.49 -19.68 -18.82
CA VAL A 93 -29.63 -18.51 -18.75
C VAL A 93 -28.19 -18.92 -19.02
N ASP A 94 -27.56 -18.35 -20.05
CA ASP A 94 -26.14 -18.48 -20.33
C ASP A 94 -25.40 -17.24 -19.84
N LEU A 95 -24.58 -17.39 -18.80
CA LEU A 95 -23.84 -16.28 -18.20
C LEU A 95 -22.82 -15.67 -19.16
N ASN A 96 -22.31 -16.43 -20.14
CA ASN A 96 -21.34 -15.92 -21.12
C ASN A 96 -21.96 -14.95 -22.12
N ALA A 97 -23.30 -14.92 -22.21
CA ALA A 97 -24.05 -14.01 -23.06
C ALA A 97 -24.54 -12.75 -22.31
N LEU A 98 -24.24 -12.63 -21.01
CA LEU A 98 -24.70 -11.52 -20.17
C LEU A 98 -23.61 -10.45 -19.98
N THR A 99 -24.05 -9.21 -19.79
CA THR A 99 -23.18 -8.08 -19.43
C THR A 99 -22.65 -8.25 -18.02
N VAL A 100 -21.34 -8.06 -17.85
CA VAL A 100 -20.67 -8.06 -16.55
C VAL A 100 -20.60 -6.63 -16.02
N CYS A 101 -21.08 -6.42 -14.81
CA CYS A 101 -20.95 -5.17 -14.08
C CYS A 101 -19.89 -5.30 -12.99
N PRO A 102 -18.90 -4.39 -12.96
CA PRO A 102 -17.86 -4.41 -11.94
C PRO A 102 -18.45 -4.04 -10.57
N ALA A 103 -17.81 -4.53 -9.51
CA ALA A 103 -18.18 -4.19 -8.15
C ALA A 103 -18.17 -2.65 -7.92
N ASN A 104 -19.25 -2.14 -7.33
CA ASN A 104 -19.44 -0.70 -7.07
C ASN A 104 -20.12 -0.42 -5.73
N ALA A 105 -20.12 -1.40 -4.83
CA ALA A 105 -20.57 -1.27 -3.46
C ALA A 105 -19.78 -2.19 -2.54
N THR A 106 -19.72 -1.84 -1.26
CA THR A 106 -19.09 -2.66 -0.22
C THR A 106 -20.10 -2.98 0.86
N VAL A 107 -19.91 -4.10 1.57
CA VAL A 107 -20.75 -4.47 2.72
C VAL A 107 -20.04 -4.00 3.98
N ASP A 108 -20.68 -3.12 4.74
CA ASP A 108 -20.20 -2.69 6.05
C ASP A 108 -20.14 -3.92 7.00
N PRO A 109 -18.96 -4.27 7.54
CA PRO A 109 -18.80 -5.49 8.32
C PRO A 109 -19.42 -5.42 9.73
N GLY A 110 -19.75 -4.22 10.23
CA GLY A 110 -20.39 -4.03 11.54
C GLY A 110 -21.92 -4.06 11.49
N THR A 111 -22.50 -3.69 10.35
CA THR A 111 -23.96 -3.52 10.19
C THR A 111 -24.58 -4.40 9.11
N GLY A 112 -23.77 -4.95 8.19
CA GLY A 112 -24.23 -5.68 7.01
C GLY A 112 -24.87 -4.78 5.95
N ALA A 113 -24.79 -3.45 6.11
CA ALA A 113 -25.37 -2.50 5.18
C ALA A 113 -24.53 -2.42 3.90
N ILE A 114 -25.20 -2.35 2.74
CA ILE A 114 -24.53 -2.15 1.46
C ILE A 114 -24.31 -0.65 1.25
N VAL A 115 -23.05 -0.27 1.10
CA VAL A 115 -22.60 1.11 0.90
C VAL A 115 -22.09 1.28 -0.54
N PRO A 116 -22.80 2.03 -1.40
CA PRO A 116 -22.33 2.34 -2.75
C PRO A 116 -21.02 3.13 -2.71
N VAL A 117 -20.05 2.81 -3.57
CA VAL A 117 -18.85 3.64 -3.74
C VAL A 117 -19.23 4.84 -4.62
N SER A 118 -19.72 5.93 -4.02
CA SER A 118 -20.18 7.10 -4.79
C SER A 118 -19.02 7.97 -5.27
N SER A 119 -18.98 8.20 -6.59
CA SER A 119 -18.29 9.32 -7.24
C SER A 119 -19.19 10.57 -7.25
N SER A 120 -18.65 11.70 -6.78
CA SER A 120 -19.15 13.09 -6.83
C SER A 120 -20.36 13.49 -5.97
N SER A 121 -20.15 14.49 -5.11
CA SER A 121 -21.21 15.43 -4.67
C SER A 121 -20.64 16.84 -4.67
N ALA A 122 -21.15 17.67 -5.57
CA ALA A 122 -21.06 19.12 -5.48
C ALA A 122 -22.09 19.59 -4.45
N ASP A 123 -21.64 20.34 -3.45
CA ASP A 123 -22.50 21.03 -2.50
C ASP A 123 -23.25 22.17 -3.20
N VAL A 124 -24.58 22.18 -3.04
CA VAL A 124 -25.37 23.41 -3.05
C VAL A 124 -26.13 23.47 -1.74
N VAL A 125 -25.63 24.30 -0.83
CA VAL A 125 -26.28 24.67 0.43
C VAL A 125 -27.34 25.74 0.16
N ASN A 126 -28.54 25.62 0.75
CA ASN A 126 -29.16 26.76 1.41
C ASN A 126 -30.14 26.33 2.54
N PRO A 127 -30.29 27.13 3.63
CA PRO A 127 -30.72 26.68 4.95
C PRO A 127 -32.16 27.06 5.31
N THR A 128 -32.77 26.33 6.24
CA THR A 128 -33.75 26.85 7.22
C THR A 128 -33.84 25.93 8.45
N ASP A 129 -33.61 26.53 9.61
CA ASP A 129 -33.73 26.09 11.02
C ASP A 129 -35.20 25.77 11.44
N PRO A 130 -35.57 25.43 12.71
CA PRO A 130 -34.99 24.59 13.78
C PRO A 130 -36.01 23.50 14.29
N ASN A 131 -35.57 22.64 15.23
CA ASN A 131 -36.20 22.41 16.55
C ASN A 131 -36.37 20.93 17.02
N SER A 132 -36.19 20.77 18.34
CA SER A 132 -36.52 19.63 19.24
C SER A 132 -35.63 18.38 19.21
N SER A 133 -35.29 17.70 20.31
CA SER A 133 -35.18 17.91 21.77
C SER A 133 -35.11 16.51 22.41
N SER A 134 -34.60 16.43 23.64
CA SER A 134 -34.67 15.32 24.62
C SER A 134 -33.45 14.37 24.59
N GLY A 135 -32.60 14.24 25.60
CA GLY A 135 -32.69 14.61 27.01
C GLY A 135 -32.88 13.36 27.87
N VAL A 136 -31.81 12.88 28.51
CA VAL A 136 -31.85 12.13 29.77
C VAL A 136 -30.45 12.06 30.41
N ASN A 137 -30.40 12.47 31.67
CA ASN A 137 -29.36 12.27 32.70
C ASN A 137 -30.12 12.26 34.04
N PRO A 138 -29.54 11.89 35.19
CA PRO A 138 -28.57 10.83 35.49
C PRO A 138 -29.00 10.06 36.78
N VAL A 139 -28.25 9.02 37.20
CA VAL A 139 -28.32 8.49 38.57
C VAL A 139 -26.92 8.22 39.11
N ASP A 140 -26.57 8.96 40.17
CA ASP A 140 -25.44 8.75 41.09
C ASP A 140 -25.92 7.91 42.30
N PRO A 141 -25.01 7.27 43.04
CA PRO A 141 -24.95 7.63 44.46
C PRO A 141 -23.54 7.75 45.04
N THR A 142 -23.26 8.96 45.54
CA THR A 142 -22.63 9.35 46.82
C THR A 142 -22.19 8.25 47.81
N SER A 143 -20.96 8.41 48.35
CA SER A 143 -20.72 8.46 49.81
C SER A 143 -19.41 9.18 50.17
N SER A 144 -19.49 9.94 51.25
CA SER A 144 -18.68 11.07 51.66
C SER A 144 -17.57 10.74 52.67
N GLY A 145 -16.57 11.63 52.83
CA GLY A 145 -15.69 11.63 54.01
C GLY A 145 -14.46 12.55 53.94
N THR A 146 -14.65 13.84 54.21
CA THR A 146 -13.70 14.92 54.58
C THR A 146 -12.72 14.50 55.70
N VAL A 147 -11.52 15.06 55.99
CA VAL A 147 -10.90 16.41 55.88
C VAL A 147 -9.38 16.34 56.25
N LEU A 148 -8.64 17.40 55.89
CA LEU A 148 -7.45 18.04 56.55
C LEU A 148 -6.01 17.74 56.06
N SER A 149 -5.50 18.69 55.26
CA SER A 149 -4.29 19.52 55.45
C SER A 149 -2.99 18.87 55.94
N SER A 150 -1.91 18.98 55.16
CA SER A 150 -0.84 19.99 55.34
C SER A 150 0.26 19.81 54.29
N ALA A 151 0.65 20.90 53.65
CA ALA A 151 1.79 21.01 52.74
C ALA A 151 3.09 21.28 53.52
N ILE A 152 4.21 20.62 53.19
CA ILE A 152 5.59 21.17 53.26
C ILE A 152 6.49 20.39 52.27
N ASP A 153 7.01 21.08 51.26
CA ASP A 153 8.24 20.82 50.48
C ASP A 153 9.32 21.80 51.02
N PRO A 154 10.65 21.80 50.70
CA PRO A 154 11.46 20.98 49.78
C PRO A 154 12.92 20.69 50.29
N THR A 155 13.84 20.34 49.37
CA THR A 155 15.34 20.41 49.38
C THR A 155 16.12 19.25 50.04
N SER A 156 17.33 18.81 49.64
CA SER A 156 18.28 19.04 48.53
C SER A 156 19.54 18.13 48.72
N SER A 157 20.25 17.81 47.63
CA SER A 157 21.74 17.65 47.46
C SER A 157 22.55 16.41 47.91
N SER A 158 23.28 15.85 46.91
CA SER A 158 24.74 15.56 46.81
C SER A 158 25.44 14.70 47.90
N GLY A 159 26.38 13.76 47.66
CA GLY A 159 27.11 13.25 46.50
C GLY A 159 28.30 12.37 46.98
N VAL A 160 29.00 11.74 46.02
CA VAL A 160 30.40 11.19 46.04
C VAL A 160 30.67 9.77 46.63
N GLY A 161 31.34 8.90 45.82
CA GLY A 161 31.93 7.59 46.17
C GLY A 161 33.26 7.68 46.96
N PRO A 162 34.17 6.66 47.00
CA PRO A 162 34.51 5.70 45.93
C PRO A 162 34.92 4.25 46.38
N VAL A 163 35.44 3.49 45.39
CA VAL A 163 36.36 2.30 45.35
C VAL A 163 35.84 0.85 45.23
N ASN A 164 36.42 0.22 44.19
CA ASN A 164 36.32 -1.13 43.62
C ASN A 164 37.17 -2.17 44.41
N PRO A 165 36.99 -3.49 44.21
CA PRO A 165 37.88 -4.21 43.27
C PRO A 165 37.25 -5.37 42.45
N THR A 166 37.50 -5.32 41.13
CA THR A 166 38.03 -6.34 40.19
C THR A 166 37.47 -7.78 40.07
N SER A 167 37.26 -8.16 38.78
CA SER A 167 37.20 -9.51 38.14
C SER A 167 35.78 -10.11 38.04
N SER A 168 35.23 -10.57 36.89
CA SER A 168 35.80 -11.06 35.63
C SER A 168 34.80 -10.95 34.47
N SER A 169 35.34 -10.72 33.27
CA SER A 169 34.95 -11.29 31.95
C SER A 169 33.49 -11.61 31.65
N ASP A 170 32.83 -10.73 30.89
CA ASP A 170 31.87 -11.13 29.84
C ASP A 170 31.89 -10.03 28.76
N VAL A 171 32.45 -10.36 27.60
CA VAL A 171 32.44 -9.48 26.43
C VAL A 171 31.07 -9.63 25.76
N ALA A 172 30.15 -8.74 26.12
CA ALA A 172 28.98 -8.45 25.31
C ALA A 172 29.45 -7.72 24.04
N PRO A 173 28.93 -8.04 22.84
CA PRO A 173 29.22 -7.20 21.68
C PRO A 173 28.56 -5.85 21.92
N GLU A 174 29.36 -4.79 21.86
CA GLU A 174 28.90 -3.40 21.83
C GLU A 174 27.96 -3.23 20.63
N SER A 175 26.65 -3.16 20.88
CA SER A 175 25.71 -2.53 19.97
C SER A 175 25.82 -1.03 20.19
N SER A 176 26.74 -0.39 19.46
CA SER A 176 26.89 1.06 19.42
C SER A 176 26.97 1.52 17.98
N SER A 177 25.91 2.20 17.52
CA SER A 177 25.94 3.34 16.58
C SER A 177 24.47 3.61 16.19
N SER A 178 23.79 4.71 16.53
CA SER A 178 24.25 6.11 16.55
C SER A 178 25.19 6.44 15.39
N ALA A 179 25.01 5.77 14.25
CA ALA A 179 25.61 6.22 13.00
C ALA A 179 24.76 7.39 12.52
N GLU A 180 25.38 8.54 12.27
CA GLU A 180 24.69 9.61 11.56
C GLU A 180 24.18 9.07 10.20
N PRO A 181 22.97 9.46 9.75
CA PRO A 181 22.44 9.04 8.46
C PRO A 181 23.48 9.29 7.36
N VAL A 182 23.74 8.29 6.52
CA VAL A 182 24.75 8.45 5.48
C VAL A 182 24.23 9.44 4.45
N LYS A 183 24.94 10.55 4.25
CA LYS A 183 24.54 11.57 3.28
C LYS A 183 24.56 10.98 1.86
N PRO A 184 23.41 10.97 1.14
CA PRO A 184 23.36 10.47 -0.22
C PRO A 184 24.18 11.35 -1.15
N SER A 185 24.89 10.72 -2.08
CA SER A 185 25.66 11.38 -3.15
C SER A 185 24.79 11.71 -4.35
N GLY A 186 23.54 11.25 -4.37
CA GLY A 186 22.66 11.30 -5.54
C GLY A 186 22.97 10.19 -6.55
N ASN A 187 24.01 9.39 -6.33
CA ASN A 187 24.25 8.14 -7.04
C ASN A 187 24.01 6.94 -6.10
N PRO A 188 22.89 6.22 -6.27
CA PRO A 188 22.53 5.10 -5.41
C PRO A 188 23.52 3.93 -5.44
N GLU A 189 24.21 3.70 -6.55
CA GLU A 189 25.24 2.64 -6.67
C GLU A 189 26.50 2.97 -5.85
N GLU A 190 26.80 4.26 -5.66
CA GLU A 190 27.88 4.70 -4.78
C GLU A 190 27.42 4.81 -3.33
N ASP A 191 26.15 5.14 -3.11
CA ASP A 191 25.60 5.28 -1.77
C ASP A 191 25.55 3.93 -1.04
N ILE A 192 25.16 2.84 -1.70
CA ILE A 192 25.11 1.51 -1.07
C ILE A 192 26.49 1.04 -0.57
N LYS A 193 27.58 1.44 -1.23
CA LYS A 193 28.96 1.06 -0.86
C LYS A 193 29.43 1.69 0.45
N LYS A 194 28.74 2.72 0.95
CA LYS A 194 29.06 3.38 2.22
C LYS A 194 28.51 2.64 3.44
N TYR A 195 27.61 1.68 3.23
CA TYR A 195 26.95 0.95 4.32
C TYR A 195 27.69 -0.36 4.65
N PRO A 196 27.67 -0.78 5.92
CA PRO A 196 28.21 -2.08 6.31
C PRO A 196 27.39 -3.21 5.67
N VAL A 197 28.09 -4.21 5.13
CA VAL A 197 27.47 -5.39 4.52
C VAL A 197 27.40 -6.52 5.56
N PRO A 198 26.21 -7.02 5.91
CA PRO A 198 26.07 -8.11 6.87
C PRO A 198 26.58 -9.43 6.27
N THR A 199 27.12 -10.29 7.13
CA THR A 199 27.43 -11.67 6.76
C THR A 199 26.18 -12.52 6.99
N LEU A 200 25.64 -13.11 5.92
CA LEU A 200 24.45 -13.94 5.97
C LEU A 200 24.80 -15.43 5.98
N LYS A 201 24.07 -16.20 6.79
CA LYS A 201 24.15 -17.66 6.79
C LYS A 201 23.15 -18.22 5.77
N THR A 202 23.42 -19.42 5.26
CA THR A 202 22.42 -20.14 4.48
C THR A 202 21.27 -20.56 5.39
N ILE A 203 20.05 -20.28 4.94
CA ILE A 203 18.81 -20.66 5.61
C ILE A 203 18.01 -21.70 4.83
N LEU A 204 18.37 -21.99 3.57
CA LEU A 204 17.78 -23.09 2.80
C LEU A 204 17.78 -24.42 3.58
N GLY A 205 16.60 -25.04 3.67
CA GLY A 205 16.33 -26.26 4.42
C GLY A 205 15.85 -26.05 5.87
N ASN A 206 16.00 -24.85 6.43
CA ASN A 206 15.75 -24.57 7.85
C ASN A 206 14.84 -23.35 8.10
N GLY A 207 14.54 -22.54 7.09
CA GLY A 207 13.68 -21.35 7.21
C GLY A 207 12.22 -21.62 6.85
N THR A 208 11.36 -20.64 7.13
CA THR A 208 9.94 -20.67 6.74
C THR A 208 9.82 -20.46 5.24
N SER A 209 9.00 -21.24 4.54
CA SER A 209 8.80 -21.06 3.09
C SER A 209 7.93 -19.85 2.78
N GLY A 210 8.21 -19.19 1.65
CA GLY A 210 7.44 -18.09 1.11
C GLY A 210 7.64 -17.94 -0.39
N TRP A 211 6.99 -16.96 -0.99
CA TRP A 211 7.19 -16.59 -2.39
C TRP A 211 7.03 -15.09 -2.60
N ASN A 212 7.70 -14.57 -3.62
CA ASN A 212 7.54 -13.17 -3.98
C ASN A 212 6.46 -12.99 -5.03
N THR A 213 5.81 -11.84 -4.99
CA THR A 213 5.28 -11.18 -6.19
C THR A 213 6.08 -9.89 -6.42
N ARG A 214 5.65 -9.04 -7.34
CA ARG A 214 6.29 -7.76 -7.64
C ARG A 214 5.22 -6.71 -7.96
N TYR A 215 5.45 -5.47 -7.53
CA TYR A 215 4.59 -4.34 -7.84
C TYR A 215 5.33 -3.00 -7.79
N TRP A 216 4.78 -1.98 -8.44
CA TRP A 216 5.09 -0.58 -8.16
C TRP A 216 3.93 0.29 -8.61
N ASP A 217 3.11 0.73 -7.65
CA ASP A 217 1.93 1.57 -7.87
C ASP A 217 2.20 3.07 -7.66
N ALA A 218 3.36 3.40 -7.07
CA ALA A 218 3.74 4.73 -6.56
C ALA A 218 2.83 5.32 -5.47
N CYS A 219 1.89 4.53 -4.92
CA CYS A 219 1.01 5.00 -3.86
C CYS A 219 1.80 5.34 -2.60
N LYS A 220 1.27 6.23 -1.75
CA LYS A 220 1.80 6.42 -0.40
C LYS A 220 1.78 5.06 0.34
N PRO A 221 2.91 4.60 0.91
CA PRO A 221 2.96 3.31 1.61
C PRO A 221 2.09 3.31 2.87
N HIS A 222 1.41 2.22 3.18
CA HIS A 222 0.57 2.09 4.39
C HIS A 222 1.36 2.40 5.68
N CYS A 223 2.61 1.97 5.76
CA CYS A 223 3.47 2.21 6.93
C CYS A 223 3.91 3.67 7.10
N SER A 224 3.51 4.57 6.21
CA SER A 224 3.65 6.02 6.41
C SER A 224 2.46 6.64 7.14
N GLN A 225 1.48 5.84 7.55
CA GLN A 225 0.36 6.28 8.37
C GLN A 225 0.61 5.99 9.85
N THR A 226 0.23 6.92 10.72
CA THR A 226 0.25 6.71 12.17
C THR A 226 -1.11 6.30 12.71
N SER A 227 -1.13 5.53 13.81
CA SER A 227 -2.34 5.28 14.62
C SER A 227 -2.06 5.42 16.11
N THR A 228 -3.09 5.69 16.92
CA THR A 228 -3.00 5.69 18.39
C THR A 228 -3.03 4.27 18.97
N ASP A 229 -3.72 3.33 18.32
CA ASP A 229 -3.84 1.94 18.78
C ASP A 229 -2.87 0.98 18.07
N GLY A 230 -2.22 1.44 16.99
CA GLY A 230 -1.37 0.62 16.11
C GLY A 230 -2.15 -0.40 15.27
N ALA A 231 -3.43 -0.15 15.01
CA ALA A 231 -4.24 -0.96 14.11
C ALA A 231 -3.52 -1.20 12.78
N GLU A 232 -3.69 -2.40 12.23
CA GLU A 232 -3.10 -2.84 10.95
C GLU A 232 -1.56 -2.76 10.93
N GLY A 233 -0.90 -2.79 12.09
CA GLY A 233 0.57 -2.72 12.17
C GLY A 233 1.15 -1.32 11.96
N LYS A 234 0.30 -0.27 11.97
CA LYS A 234 0.73 1.13 11.84
C LYS A 234 1.62 1.56 13.03
N PRO A 235 2.65 2.39 12.78
CA PRO A 235 3.41 3.07 13.83
C PRO A 235 2.52 3.75 14.88
N LYS A 236 2.82 3.48 16.16
CA LYS A 236 2.12 4.07 17.30
C LYS A 236 2.75 5.40 17.67
N ILE A 237 1.91 6.41 17.90
CA ILE A 237 2.35 7.77 18.26
C ILE A 237 1.90 8.19 19.67
N ASN A 238 1.76 7.23 20.58
CA ASN A 238 1.32 7.49 21.95
C ASN A 238 2.44 8.16 22.78
N THR A 239 3.65 7.65 22.65
CA THR A 239 4.85 8.22 23.26
C THR A 239 5.96 8.32 22.22
N GLN A 240 6.88 9.26 22.43
CA GLN A 240 8.04 9.42 21.55
C GLN A 240 8.88 8.13 21.47
N ALA A 241 9.07 7.45 22.61
CA ALA A 241 9.82 6.20 22.69
C ALA A 241 9.15 5.06 21.91
N GLU A 242 7.82 4.94 21.93
CA GLU A 242 7.10 3.95 21.12
C GLU A 242 7.20 4.27 19.62
N TYR A 243 7.14 5.56 19.27
CA TYR A 243 7.26 5.98 17.88
C TYR A 243 8.67 5.68 17.32
N GLU A 244 9.71 6.01 18.08
CA GLU A 244 11.11 5.66 17.79
C GLU A 244 11.31 4.15 17.66
N ALA A 245 10.74 3.36 18.58
CA ALA A 245 10.84 1.90 18.57
C ALA A 245 10.15 1.26 17.35
N SER A 246 9.20 1.95 16.72
CA SER A 246 8.55 1.51 15.47
C SER A 246 9.34 1.86 14.19
N HIS A 247 10.55 2.41 14.34
CA HIS A 247 11.31 3.04 13.25
C HIS A 247 10.54 4.21 12.61
N TYR A 248 9.76 4.94 13.40
CA TYR A 248 8.88 5.99 12.91
C TYR A 248 7.93 5.49 11.80
N THR A 249 7.56 6.38 10.88
CA THR A 249 6.80 6.06 9.66
C THR A 249 7.71 5.90 8.45
N ALA A 250 7.28 5.06 7.50
CA ALA A 250 7.84 5.05 6.15
C ALA A 250 7.82 6.46 5.55
N ARG A 251 8.88 6.85 4.85
CA ARG A 251 8.93 8.16 4.17
C ARG A 251 7.85 8.24 3.11
N VAL A 252 7.39 9.46 2.89
CA VAL A 252 6.49 9.80 1.81
C VAL A 252 7.08 10.97 1.03
N CYS A 253 6.98 10.91 -0.29
CA CYS A 253 7.47 11.96 -1.17
C CYS A 253 6.29 12.60 -1.92
N ASN A 254 6.44 13.84 -2.36
CA ASN A 254 5.48 14.40 -3.31
C ASN A 254 5.77 13.91 -4.74
N ILE A 255 5.00 14.40 -5.70
CA ILE A 255 5.13 14.05 -7.13
C ILE A 255 6.52 14.36 -7.73
N HIS A 256 7.32 15.22 -7.10
CA HIS A 256 8.69 15.56 -7.52
C HIS A 256 9.77 14.73 -6.83
N ASP A 257 9.38 13.67 -6.12
CA ASP A 257 10.27 12.82 -5.32
C ASP A 257 11.00 13.57 -4.19
N ILE A 258 10.34 14.59 -3.63
CA ILE A 258 10.84 15.36 -2.48
C ILE A 258 10.09 14.88 -1.24
N GLU A 259 10.82 14.53 -0.18
CA GLU A 259 10.20 14.11 1.08
C GLU A 259 9.27 15.21 1.63
N ILE A 260 8.06 14.80 2.03
CA ILE A 260 7.05 15.64 2.68
C ILE A 260 6.69 15.00 4.03
N PRO A 261 6.13 15.75 5.00
CA PRO A 261 5.71 15.16 6.28
C PRO A 261 4.75 13.99 6.08
N THR A 262 4.86 12.96 6.92
CA THR A 262 3.93 11.80 6.90
C THR A 262 2.58 12.13 7.53
N PHE A 263 2.59 13.10 8.45
CA PHE A 263 1.42 13.76 9.02
C PHE A 263 1.70 15.23 9.32
N THR A 264 0.65 16.03 9.31
CA THR A 264 0.66 17.48 9.59
C THR A 264 -0.36 17.79 10.68
N TYR A 265 -0.47 19.05 11.10
CA TYR A 265 -1.69 19.47 11.75
C TYR A 265 -2.90 19.18 10.85
N SER A 266 -4.03 18.85 11.47
CA SER A 266 -5.26 18.55 10.74
C SER A 266 -5.78 19.76 9.98
N LYS A 267 -6.40 19.51 8.81
CA LYS A 267 -7.14 20.55 8.07
C LYS A 267 -8.19 21.28 8.94
N GLY A 268 -8.73 20.58 9.93
CA GLY A 268 -9.72 21.08 10.89
C GLY A 268 -9.14 21.85 12.08
N LEU A 269 -7.83 22.14 12.11
CA LEU A 269 -7.17 22.88 13.20
C LEU A 269 -7.92 24.19 13.52
N GLU A 270 -8.28 24.43 14.77
CA GLU A 270 -9.07 25.61 15.16
C GLU A 270 -8.80 26.02 16.62
N ARG A 271 -9.42 27.13 17.05
CA ARG A 271 -9.15 27.75 18.37
C ARG A 271 -9.25 26.75 19.53
N TYR A 272 -10.25 25.88 19.54
CA TYR A 272 -10.54 24.97 20.66
C TYR A 272 -10.14 23.52 20.36
N TRP A 273 -9.47 23.26 19.24
CA TRP A 273 -9.14 21.89 18.84
C TRP A 273 -7.84 21.85 18.04
N VAL A 274 -6.90 21.03 18.52
CA VAL A 274 -5.69 20.65 17.81
C VAL A 274 -5.74 19.15 17.53
N GLY A 275 -5.49 18.78 16.29
CA GLY A 275 -5.30 17.41 15.90
C GLY A 275 -4.27 17.31 14.81
N ILE A 276 -3.81 16.10 14.56
CA ILE A 276 -2.93 15.78 13.44
C ILE A 276 -3.70 14.99 12.39
N GLN A 277 -3.21 15.01 11.16
CA GLN A 277 -3.77 14.25 10.07
C GLN A 277 -2.64 13.70 9.21
N ASN A 278 -2.75 12.42 8.84
CA ASN A 278 -1.85 11.79 7.87
C ASN A 278 -1.92 12.53 6.52
N THR A 279 -0.78 12.71 5.87
CA THR A 279 -0.71 13.29 4.52
C THR A 279 -1.52 12.42 3.54
N PRO A 280 -2.44 12.98 2.74
CA PRO A 280 -3.32 12.20 1.88
C PRO A 280 -2.57 11.34 0.87
N ASN A 281 -3.00 10.10 0.65
CA ASN A 281 -2.49 9.21 -0.39
C ASN A 281 -2.88 9.70 -1.79
N ALA A 282 -1.92 9.79 -2.72
CA ALA A 282 -2.16 10.16 -4.11
C ALA A 282 -3.09 9.19 -4.87
N CYS A 283 -3.17 7.92 -4.45
CA CYS A 283 -3.97 6.90 -5.16
C CYS A 283 -5.48 7.01 -4.90
N GLN A 284 -5.91 7.53 -3.76
CA GLN A 284 -7.34 7.46 -3.37
C GLN A 284 -7.84 8.64 -2.52
N GLU A 285 -6.98 9.40 -1.85
CA GLU A 285 -7.39 10.36 -0.82
C GLU A 285 -7.19 11.82 -1.23
N ALA A 286 -6.17 12.10 -2.04
CA ALA A 286 -5.79 13.46 -2.41
C ALA A 286 -6.67 14.05 -3.53
N SER A 287 -6.94 15.36 -3.43
CA SER A 287 -7.64 16.13 -4.47
C SER A 287 -6.98 17.51 -4.64
N PRO A 288 -6.29 17.78 -5.77
CA PRO A 288 -6.05 16.85 -6.87
C PRO A 288 -5.16 15.68 -6.45
N ALA A 289 -5.27 14.53 -7.14
CA ALA A 289 -4.48 13.33 -6.83
C ALA A 289 -2.96 13.60 -6.85
N SER A 290 -2.50 14.48 -7.74
CA SER A 290 -1.10 14.94 -7.83
C SER A 290 -0.60 15.66 -6.57
N GLY A 291 -1.52 16.21 -5.77
CA GLY A 291 -1.23 16.90 -4.53
C GLY A 291 -1.04 15.99 -3.32
N GLY A 292 -1.19 14.67 -3.49
CA GLY A 292 -0.99 13.68 -2.43
C GLY A 292 0.46 13.28 -2.22
N GLY A 293 0.64 12.35 -1.28
CA GLY A 293 1.89 11.63 -1.06
C GLY A 293 2.02 10.40 -1.95
N PHE A 294 3.26 10.12 -2.33
CA PHE A 294 3.73 9.03 -3.16
C PHE A 294 4.80 8.24 -2.41
N THR A 295 5.04 7.00 -2.84
CA THR A 295 6.26 6.27 -2.46
C THR A 295 7.49 7.05 -2.95
N CYS A 296 8.49 7.22 -2.08
CA CYS A 296 9.78 7.80 -2.48
C CYS A 296 10.53 6.84 -3.42
N THR A 297 11.06 7.36 -4.53
CA THR A 297 11.63 6.50 -5.57
C THR A 297 12.91 5.80 -5.14
N ASP A 298 13.65 6.35 -4.16
CA ASP A 298 14.85 5.72 -3.59
C ASP A 298 14.55 4.51 -2.68
N MET A 299 13.27 4.19 -2.46
CA MET A 299 12.81 2.88 -1.95
C MET A 299 12.80 1.79 -3.03
N ALA A 300 13.23 2.09 -4.27
CA ALA A 300 13.49 1.09 -5.29
C ALA A 300 14.67 0.17 -4.89
N PRO A 301 14.64 -1.11 -5.29
CA PRO A 301 15.59 -2.12 -4.83
C PRO A 301 17.01 -1.83 -5.30
N VAL A 302 17.98 -2.42 -4.61
CA VAL A 302 19.41 -2.21 -4.87
C VAL A 302 20.21 -3.49 -4.67
N ALA A 303 21.15 -3.74 -5.58
CA ALA A 303 22.16 -4.78 -5.40
C ALA A 303 23.26 -4.26 -4.47
N VAL A 304 23.56 -5.00 -3.40
CA VAL A 304 24.70 -4.73 -2.51
C VAL A 304 25.97 -5.32 -3.11
N ASN A 305 25.85 -6.54 -3.63
CA ASN A 305 26.86 -7.26 -4.40
C ASN A 305 26.16 -8.36 -5.22
N ASP A 306 26.92 -9.22 -5.90
CA ASP A 306 26.37 -10.29 -6.75
C ASP A 306 25.48 -11.31 -6.02
N THR A 307 25.56 -11.39 -4.69
CA THR A 307 24.86 -12.39 -3.87
C THR A 307 23.86 -11.81 -2.88
N LEU A 308 23.91 -10.50 -2.61
CA LEU A 308 23.03 -9.81 -1.67
C LEU A 308 22.38 -8.57 -2.30
N ALA A 309 21.07 -8.41 -2.08
CA ALA A 309 20.31 -7.20 -2.40
C ALA A 309 19.50 -6.71 -1.20
N TYR A 310 19.05 -5.46 -1.27
CA TYR A 310 18.06 -4.87 -0.38
C TYR A 310 16.84 -4.40 -1.16
N ALA A 311 15.66 -4.54 -0.56
CA ALA A 311 14.41 -4.07 -1.14
C ALA A 311 13.39 -3.71 -0.07
N PHE A 312 12.30 -3.10 -0.53
CA PHE A 312 11.10 -2.88 0.25
C PHE A 312 9.98 -3.78 -0.24
N VAL A 313 9.07 -4.16 0.65
CA VAL A 313 7.96 -5.08 0.35
C VAL A 313 6.65 -4.61 0.95
N ALA A 314 5.55 -5.02 0.30
CA ALA A 314 4.28 -5.21 1.00
C ALA A 314 4.22 -6.62 1.58
N GLY A 315 3.86 -6.75 2.85
CA GLY A 315 3.61 -8.03 3.50
C GLY A 315 2.19 -8.12 4.04
N SER A 316 1.79 -9.32 4.49
CA SER A 316 0.54 -9.46 5.24
C SER A 316 0.73 -9.07 6.70
N ASP A 317 -0.31 -8.50 7.32
CA ASP A 317 -0.38 -8.22 8.75
C ASP A 317 -0.24 -9.49 9.63
N ALA A 318 -0.56 -10.66 9.07
CA ALA A 318 -0.33 -11.96 9.67
C ALA A 318 1.15 -12.41 9.67
N THR A 319 1.99 -11.85 8.80
CA THR A 319 3.41 -12.23 8.64
C THR A 319 4.37 -11.17 9.15
N THR A 320 4.01 -9.90 9.04
CA THR A 320 4.92 -8.78 9.32
C THR A 320 4.18 -7.57 9.91
N SER A 321 4.94 -6.62 10.44
CA SER A 321 4.48 -5.28 10.79
C SER A 321 5.42 -4.23 10.20
N CYS A 322 4.95 -2.98 10.13
CA CYS A 322 5.72 -1.87 9.57
C CYS A 322 7.12 -1.73 10.18
N GLY A 323 8.12 -1.51 9.33
CA GLY A 323 9.51 -1.28 9.73
C GLY A 323 10.30 -2.54 10.09
N LYS A 324 9.70 -3.74 10.01
CA LYS A 324 10.40 -5.02 10.24
C LYS A 324 11.17 -5.50 9.02
N CYS A 325 12.30 -6.18 9.25
CA CYS A 325 13.14 -6.72 8.20
C CYS A 325 13.22 -8.25 8.20
N PHE A 326 13.35 -8.80 7.00
CA PHE A 326 13.37 -10.23 6.77
C PHE A 326 14.49 -10.58 5.80
N HIS A 327 15.26 -11.61 6.15
CA HIS A 327 16.24 -12.20 5.27
C HIS A 327 15.57 -13.34 4.49
N LEU A 328 15.61 -13.26 3.17
CA LEU A 328 15.09 -14.26 2.25
C LEU A 328 16.26 -14.88 1.49
N GLN A 329 16.23 -16.20 1.32
CA GLN A 329 17.17 -16.93 0.46
C GLN A 329 16.41 -17.79 -0.55
N TYR A 330 16.70 -17.55 -1.84
CA TYR A 330 15.97 -18.18 -2.95
C TYR A 330 16.34 -19.65 -3.15
N ASP A 331 15.35 -20.51 -3.34
CA ASP A 331 15.53 -21.96 -3.48
C ASP A 331 15.70 -22.43 -4.94
N GLY A 332 15.42 -21.54 -5.89
CA GLY A 332 15.49 -21.78 -7.32
C GLY A 332 14.20 -22.34 -7.95
N SER A 333 13.08 -22.26 -7.25
CA SER A 333 11.73 -22.60 -7.71
C SER A 333 10.82 -21.37 -7.74
N PHE A 334 9.52 -21.57 -8.00
CA PHE A 334 8.47 -20.54 -8.01
C PHE A 334 7.17 -21.08 -7.43
N HIS A 335 6.25 -20.17 -7.08
CA HIS A 335 5.03 -20.51 -6.33
C HIS A 335 4.15 -21.58 -6.99
N ASP A 336 3.96 -21.47 -8.31
CA ASP A 336 3.08 -22.35 -9.09
C ASP A 336 3.83 -23.53 -9.74
N ALA A 337 5.03 -23.84 -9.25
CA ALA A 337 5.82 -24.97 -9.75
C ALA A 337 5.07 -26.29 -9.56
N SER A 338 5.06 -27.11 -10.60
CA SER A 338 4.40 -28.41 -10.61
C SER A 338 5.17 -29.43 -11.46
N ALA A 339 4.73 -30.69 -11.44
CA ALA A 339 5.33 -31.75 -12.26
C ALA A 339 5.27 -31.45 -13.77
N SER A 340 4.28 -30.66 -14.22
CA SER A 340 4.11 -30.25 -15.62
C SER A 340 4.63 -28.84 -15.92
N ASN A 341 4.98 -28.05 -14.91
CA ASN A 341 5.56 -26.72 -15.08
C ASN A 341 6.71 -26.51 -14.07
N GLY A 342 7.91 -26.90 -14.49
CA GLY A 342 9.11 -26.83 -13.64
C GLY A 342 9.78 -25.46 -13.65
N ALA A 343 10.69 -25.27 -12.69
CA ALA A 343 11.47 -24.03 -12.55
C ALA A 343 12.22 -23.66 -13.84
N LYS A 344 12.01 -22.41 -14.28
CA LYS A 344 12.66 -21.80 -15.46
C LYS A 344 14.13 -21.42 -15.19
N ALA A 345 14.86 -21.07 -16.25
CA ALA A 345 16.26 -20.67 -16.16
C ALA A 345 16.48 -19.46 -15.23
N THR A 346 15.54 -18.51 -15.23
CA THR A 346 15.52 -17.33 -14.34
C THR A 346 15.55 -17.72 -12.86
N HIS A 347 14.62 -18.59 -12.43
CA HIS A 347 14.57 -19.10 -11.05
C HIS A 347 15.86 -19.84 -10.66
N LYS A 348 16.34 -20.72 -11.54
CA LYS A 348 17.57 -21.49 -11.29
C LYS A 348 18.80 -20.58 -11.13
N ALA A 349 18.87 -19.49 -11.89
CA ALA A 349 19.93 -18.50 -11.79
C ALA A 349 19.84 -17.65 -10.52
N LEU A 350 18.63 -17.46 -9.96
CA LEU A 350 18.41 -16.74 -8.71
C LEU A 350 18.76 -17.58 -7.46
N LYS A 351 18.81 -18.91 -7.59
CA LYS A 351 19.04 -19.84 -6.48
C LYS A 351 20.25 -19.46 -5.62
N GLY A 352 20.05 -19.44 -4.30
CA GLY A 352 21.09 -19.21 -3.31
C GLY A 352 21.41 -17.74 -3.05
N LYS A 353 20.93 -16.81 -3.89
CA LYS A 353 21.02 -15.38 -3.60
C LYS A 353 20.18 -15.01 -2.40
N HIS A 354 20.61 -13.95 -1.73
CA HIS A 354 20.02 -13.43 -0.52
C HIS A 354 19.44 -12.05 -0.78
N ILE A 355 18.27 -11.77 -0.22
CA ILE A 355 17.73 -10.42 -0.14
C ILE A 355 17.31 -10.13 1.29
N ILE A 356 17.63 -8.95 1.80
CA ILE A 356 17.01 -8.43 3.03
C ILE A 356 15.94 -7.43 2.60
N VAL A 357 14.71 -7.67 3.03
CA VAL A 357 13.57 -6.81 2.71
C VAL A 357 13.07 -6.12 3.96
N MET A 358 12.58 -4.88 3.84
CA MET A 358 11.86 -4.19 4.90
C MET A 358 10.38 -4.03 4.53
N ALA A 359 9.49 -4.33 5.47
CA ALA A 359 8.06 -4.10 5.30
C ALA A 359 7.74 -2.59 5.37
N SER A 360 7.47 -2.00 4.20
CA SER A 360 7.04 -0.61 4.05
C SER A 360 5.54 -0.49 3.78
N ASN A 361 4.87 -1.58 3.44
CA ASN A 361 3.45 -1.59 3.15
C ASN A 361 2.79 -2.84 3.72
N ILE A 362 1.50 -2.75 3.99
CA ILE A 362 0.65 -3.89 4.33
C ILE A 362 -0.31 -4.11 3.16
N GLY A 363 -0.24 -5.28 2.54
CA GLY A 363 -1.13 -5.67 1.45
C GLY A 363 -2.24 -6.56 1.97
N HIS A 364 -3.51 -6.15 1.81
CA HIS A 364 -4.65 -6.95 2.25
C HIS A 364 -4.93 -8.15 1.32
N ASP A 365 -4.39 -8.11 0.11
CA ASP A 365 -4.39 -9.19 -0.89
C ASP A 365 -3.16 -10.11 -0.79
N VAL A 366 -2.17 -9.75 0.03
CA VAL A 366 -0.94 -10.52 0.26
C VAL A 366 -1.21 -11.64 1.26
N LYS A 367 -0.80 -12.86 0.93
CA LYS A 367 -1.00 -14.05 1.78
C LYS A 367 0.06 -14.20 2.86
N PRO A 368 -0.17 -15.01 3.91
CA PRO A 368 0.86 -15.37 4.86
C PRO A 368 2.09 -16.00 4.17
N GLY A 369 3.28 -15.47 4.45
CA GLY A 369 4.54 -15.88 3.82
C GLY A 369 4.80 -15.32 2.41
N GLN A 370 3.88 -14.56 1.83
CA GLN A 370 4.10 -13.81 0.58
C GLN A 370 4.69 -12.43 0.90
N PHE A 371 5.73 -12.04 0.15
CA PHE A 371 6.24 -10.67 0.15
C PHE A 371 6.16 -10.09 -1.26
N ASP A 372 5.37 -9.04 -1.43
CA ASP A 372 5.25 -8.34 -2.71
C ASP A 372 6.39 -7.32 -2.83
N LEU A 373 7.36 -7.59 -3.71
CA LEU A 373 8.55 -6.74 -3.85
C LEU A 373 8.21 -5.45 -4.58
N MET A 374 8.62 -4.32 -4.01
CA MET A 374 8.57 -3.04 -4.69
C MET A 374 9.59 -3.03 -5.83
N VAL A 375 9.13 -3.16 -7.07
CA VAL A 375 9.95 -3.23 -8.28
C VAL A 375 9.37 -2.28 -9.31
N PRO A 376 10.06 -1.17 -9.65
CA PRO A 376 9.65 -0.32 -10.77
C PRO A 376 9.50 -1.15 -12.05
N GLY A 377 8.33 -1.08 -12.71
CA GLY A 377 7.99 -1.94 -13.85
C GLY A 377 7.40 -3.31 -13.47
N GLY A 378 7.18 -3.60 -12.18
CA GLY A 378 6.55 -4.83 -11.67
C GLY A 378 5.04 -4.90 -11.89
N GLY A 379 4.42 -3.80 -12.32
CA GLY A 379 2.98 -3.66 -12.51
C GLY A 379 2.34 -2.90 -11.33
N PRO A 380 1.42 -1.96 -11.59
CA PRO A 380 0.76 -1.18 -10.54
C PRO A 380 -0.27 -1.99 -9.73
N GLY A 381 -0.81 -3.08 -10.29
CA GLY A 381 -1.86 -3.84 -9.63
C GLY A 381 -3.17 -3.05 -9.52
N ILE A 382 -3.78 -3.05 -8.33
CA ILE A 382 -5.12 -2.47 -8.09
C ILE A 382 -5.09 -0.93 -8.17
N PHE A 383 -4.00 -0.29 -7.72
CA PHE A 383 -3.85 1.16 -7.66
C PHE A 383 -2.76 1.64 -8.60
N ASN A 384 -2.84 2.88 -9.09
CA ASN A 384 -1.83 3.39 -10.03
C ASN A 384 -1.66 4.91 -9.92
N ALA A 385 -0.77 5.36 -9.04
CA ALA A 385 -0.28 6.73 -9.02
C ALA A 385 0.97 6.93 -9.89
N LEU A 386 1.61 5.86 -10.38
CA LEU A 386 2.84 5.97 -11.16
C LEU A 386 2.65 6.80 -12.43
N GLN A 387 1.50 6.66 -13.09
CA GLN A 387 1.17 7.46 -14.28
C GLN A 387 0.87 8.93 -13.99
N LEU A 388 0.59 9.28 -12.72
CA LEU A 388 0.54 10.69 -12.29
C LEU A 388 1.96 11.25 -12.17
N GLN A 389 2.87 10.47 -11.60
CA GLN A 389 4.26 10.87 -11.36
C GLN A 389 5.08 10.94 -12.67
N ILE A 390 4.78 10.06 -13.63
CA ILE A 390 5.52 9.95 -14.89
C ILE A 390 4.62 10.30 -16.07
N THR A 391 4.82 11.52 -16.58
CA THR A 391 3.98 12.12 -17.64
C THR A 391 4.55 11.96 -19.05
N LYS A 392 5.59 11.14 -19.23
CA LYS A 392 6.23 10.90 -20.53
C LYS A 392 5.26 10.13 -21.45
N PRO A 393 4.92 10.66 -22.63
CA PRO A 393 4.01 9.98 -23.57
C PRO A 393 4.68 8.78 -24.24
N GLY A 394 3.87 7.80 -24.65
CA GLY A 394 4.34 6.66 -25.46
C GLY A 394 5.07 5.57 -24.69
N ILE A 395 4.98 5.54 -23.36
CA ILE A 395 5.49 4.43 -22.55
C ILE A 395 4.54 3.23 -22.66
N GLU A 396 5.10 2.08 -23.01
CA GLU A 396 4.43 0.78 -22.87
C GLU A 396 4.61 0.30 -21.42
N TRP A 397 3.55 0.41 -20.62
CA TRP A 397 3.60 0.07 -19.19
C TRP A 397 3.55 -1.43 -18.91
N GLY A 398 3.32 -2.25 -19.94
CA GLY A 398 3.16 -3.69 -19.77
C GLY A 398 1.86 -4.05 -19.07
N ALA A 399 1.81 -5.22 -18.44
CA ALA A 399 0.59 -5.71 -17.82
C ALA A 399 0.31 -5.03 -16.46
N THR A 400 -0.97 -4.82 -16.14
CA THR A 400 -1.39 -4.32 -14.81
C THR A 400 -0.80 -5.14 -13.66
N TYR A 401 -0.82 -6.47 -13.79
CA TYR A 401 -0.21 -7.41 -12.86
C TYR A 401 1.02 -8.04 -13.52
N GLY A 402 2.17 -7.97 -12.86
CA GLY A 402 3.43 -8.54 -13.36
C GLY A 402 4.21 -7.67 -14.35
N GLY A 403 3.61 -6.57 -14.82
CA GLY A 403 4.31 -5.45 -15.46
C GLY A 403 5.08 -5.82 -16.73
N PHE A 404 6.32 -5.33 -16.81
CA PHE A 404 7.20 -5.51 -17.96
C PHE A 404 7.53 -6.98 -18.21
N LEU A 405 7.72 -7.78 -17.16
CA LEU A 405 8.00 -9.21 -17.34
C LEU A 405 6.84 -9.94 -18.01
N THR A 406 5.61 -9.67 -17.56
CA THR A 406 4.42 -10.30 -18.14
C THR A 406 4.19 -9.86 -19.59
N TYR A 407 4.51 -8.60 -19.92
CA TYR A 407 4.57 -8.16 -21.32
C TYR A 407 5.61 -8.95 -22.12
N CYS A 408 6.83 -9.13 -21.59
CA CYS A 408 7.91 -9.87 -22.25
C CYS A 408 7.63 -11.38 -22.39
N GLN A 409 6.79 -11.96 -21.52
CA GLN A 409 6.33 -13.35 -21.60
C GLN A 409 5.31 -13.60 -22.73
N ASN A 410 4.83 -12.56 -23.40
CA ASN A 410 3.97 -12.70 -24.57
C ASN A 410 4.69 -13.48 -25.70
N GLY A 411 3.94 -14.30 -26.45
CA GLY A 411 4.47 -15.14 -27.54
C GLY A 411 5.08 -14.37 -28.71
N GLU A 412 4.73 -13.10 -28.89
CA GLU A 412 5.35 -12.20 -29.88
C GLU A 412 6.68 -11.59 -29.40
N LYS A 413 7.01 -11.76 -28.12
CA LYS A 413 8.25 -11.30 -27.49
C LYS A 413 9.15 -12.49 -27.20
N CYS A 414 9.28 -12.89 -25.94
CA CYS A 414 10.09 -14.05 -25.56
C CYS A 414 9.28 -15.35 -25.47
N GLY A 415 7.95 -15.25 -25.34
CA GLY A 415 7.07 -16.37 -24.95
C GLY A 415 7.27 -16.80 -23.50
N TYR A 416 6.33 -17.56 -22.95
CA TYR A 416 6.34 -18.00 -21.55
C TYR A 416 7.54 -18.88 -21.16
N ASP A 417 8.10 -19.60 -22.14
CA ASP A 417 9.31 -20.42 -21.99
C ASP A 417 10.57 -19.73 -22.58
N GLY A 418 10.56 -18.39 -22.62
CA GLY A 418 11.68 -17.58 -23.08
C GLY A 418 12.99 -17.83 -22.33
N THR A 419 14.11 -17.49 -22.97
CA THR A 419 15.44 -17.60 -22.36
C THR A 419 15.65 -16.51 -21.31
N LEU A 420 16.55 -16.76 -20.35
CA LEU A 420 16.98 -15.75 -19.38
C LEU A 420 17.44 -14.46 -20.08
N ASP A 421 18.30 -14.58 -21.09
CA ASP A 421 18.82 -13.46 -21.87
C ASP A 421 17.72 -12.65 -22.58
N CYS A 422 16.70 -13.33 -23.15
CA CYS A 422 15.58 -12.64 -23.77
C CYS A 422 14.77 -11.84 -22.75
N TYR A 423 14.44 -12.43 -21.59
CA TYR A 423 13.70 -11.72 -20.55
C TYR A 423 14.49 -10.54 -20.00
N GLN A 424 15.78 -10.71 -19.72
CA GLN A 424 16.62 -9.62 -19.23
C GLN A 424 16.70 -8.48 -20.24
N THR A 425 16.91 -8.80 -21.52
CA THR A 425 16.99 -7.79 -22.59
C THR A 425 15.67 -7.06 -22.76
N CYS A 426 14.56 -7.79 -22.93
CA CYS A 426 13.24 -7.21 -23.12
C CYS A 426 12.82 -6.32 -21.94
N VAL A 427 13.01 -6.77 -20.70
CA VAL A 427 12.67 -5.97 -19.52
C VAL A 427 13.53 -4.70 -19.45
N LYS A 428 14.84 -4.78 -19.73
CA LYS A 428 15.72 -3.60 -19.74
C LYS A 428 15.35 -2.59 -20.81
N GLU A 429 14.99 -3.03 -22.01
CA GLU A 429 14.50 -2.12 -23.06
C GLU A 429 13.24 -1.36 -22.59
N MET A 430 12.33 -2.02 -21.87
CA MET A 430 11.17 -1.36 -21.26
C MET A 430 11.56 -0.42 -20.12
N CYS A 431 12.51 -0.80 -19.28
CA CYS A 431 13.07 0.04 -18.22
C CYS A 431 13.67 1.33 -18.79
N ASP A 432 14.50 1.22 -19.83
CA ASP A 432 15.12 2.37 -20.51
C ASP A 432 14.07 3.26 -21.18
N ALA A 433 13.04 2.67 -21.80
CA ALA A 433 11.96 3.44 -22.40
C ALA A 433 11.16 4.23 -21.35
N ALA A 434 10.86 3.63 -20.19
CA ALA A 434 10.06 4.24 -19.13
C ALA A 434 10.86 5.23 -18.26
N PHE A 435 12.09 4.87 -17.90
CA PHE A 435 12.87 5.54 -16.85
C PHE A 435 14.28 5.99 -17.29
N GLY A 436 14.68 5.75 -18.54
CA GLY A 436 16.04 6.01 -19.04
C GLY A 436 16.48 7.49 -19.05
N ASP A 437 15.53 8.41 -18.92
CA ASP A 437 15.80 9.84 -18.80
C ASP A 437 16.32 10.15 -17.37
N SER A 438 17.15 11.19 -17.21
CA SER A 438 17.82 11.51 -15.93
C SER A 438 16.89 11.92 -14.77
N ASN A 439 15.57 11.98 -14.99
CA ASN A 439 14.59 12.39 -13.99
C ASN A 439 14.24 11.27 -12.99
N TYR A 440 14.45 10.00 -13.35
CA TYR A 440 14.05 8.86 -12.52
C TYR A 440 15.17 7.84 -12.28
N PRO A 441 16.37 8.28 -11.83
CA PRO A 441 17.52 7.40 -11.71
C PRO A 441 17.28 6.24 -10.73
N ASN A 442 16.47 6.45 -9.69
CA ASN A 442 16.14 5.37 -8.76
C ASN A 442 15.20 4.33 -9.37
N LEU A 443 14.21 4.76 -10.16
CA LEU A 443 13.29 3.85 -10.82
C LEU A 443 14.00 3.03 -11.88
N LEU A 444 14.86 3.67 -12.67
CA LEU A 444 15.69 2.99 -13.67
C LEU A 444 16.59 1.92 -13.03
N ARG A 445 17.30 2.28 -11.95
CA ARG A 445 18.13 1.33 -11.19
C ARG A 445 17.29 0.15 -10.69
N GLY A 446 16.16 0.41 -10.04
CA GLY A 446 15.30 -0.64 -9.49
C GLY A 446 14.74 -1.57 -10.58
N CYS A 447 14.40 -1.01 -11.74
CA CYS A 447 13.92 -1.76 -12.89
C CYS A 447 15.03 -2.66 -13.49
N HIS A 448 16.24 -2.12 -13.68
CA HIS A 448 17.40 -2.90 -14.12
C HIS A 448 17.83 -3.95 -13.10
N TRP A 449 17.77 -3.63 -11.81
CA TRP A 449 18.03 -4.60 -10.74
C TRP A 449 17.14 -5.84 -10.88
N PHE A 450 15.87 -5.68 -11.26
CA PHE A 450 14.96 -6.80 -11.44
C PHE A 450 15.37 -7.70 -12.63
N ALA A 451 15.79 -7.10 -13.75
CA ALA A 451 16.31 -7.88 -14.87
C ALA A 451 17.65 -8.55 -14.52
N ASP A 452 18.63 -7.77 -14.06
CA ASP A 452 20.01 -8.21 -13.96
C ASP A 452 20.28 -9.02 -12.67
N TRP A 453 19.99 -8.46 -11.50
CA TRP A 453 20.33 -9.09 -10.23
C TRP A 453 19.28 -10.15 -9.83
N PHE A 454 18.00 -9.82 -10.01
CA PHE A 454 16.86 -10.69 -9.72
C PHE A 454 16.55 -11.69 -10.84
N MET A 455 17.34 -11.67 -11.91
CA MET A 455 17.29 -12.63 -13.02
C MET A 455 15.93 -12.66 -13.76
N ALA A 456 15.14 -11.59 -13.68
CA ALA A 456 13.76 -11.56 -14.17
C ALA A 456 12.94 -12.79 -13.72
N ALA A 457 13.15 -13.24 -12.48
CA ALA A 457 12.46 -14.40 -11.93
C ALA A 457 10.97 -14.08 -11.67
N ASP A 458 10.09 -15.00 -12.07
CA ASP A 458 8.65 -14.81 -12.00
C ASP A 458 8.08 -15.52 -10.77
N ASN A 459 7.75 -14.73 -9.76
CA ASN A 459 7.22 -15.19 -8.48
C ASN A 459 8.05 -16.31 -7.80
N PRO A 460 9.37 -16.11 -7.63
CA PRO A 460 10.26 -17.12 -7.08
C PRO A 460 9.92 -17.46 -5.63
N THR A 461 10.19 -18.71 -5.24
CA THR A 461 10.08 -19.18 -3.86
C THR A 461 11.39 -19.00 -3.09
N TYR A 462 11.27 -18.83 -1.78
CA TYR A 462 12.40 -18.64 -0.87
C TYR A 462 12.11 -19.28 0.49
N GLN A 463 13.16 -19.36 1.31
CA GLN A 463 13.04 -19.48 2.75
C GLN A 463 13.38 -18.16 3.43
N TRP A 464 12.75 -17.86 4.55
CA TRP A 464 12.92 -16.60 5.25
C TRP A 464 13.01 -16.71 6.77
N GLU A 465 13.60 -15.68 7.38
CA GLU A 465 13.68 -15.42 8.82
C GLU A 465 13.60 -13.91 9.09
N GLU A 466 13.10 -13.50 10.26
CA GLU A 466 13.17 -12.10 10.71
C GLU A 466 14.61 -11.75 11.13
N VAL A 467 15.08 -10.56 10.77
CA VAL A 467 16.43 -10.06 11.08
C VAL A 467 16.38 -8.58 11.48
N ASP A 468 17.45 -8.12 12.13
CA ASP A 468 17.65 -6.68 12.34
C ASP A 468 17.79 -5.95 10.99
N CYS A 469 17.24 -4.75 10.92
CA CYS A 469 17.26 -3.96 9.71
C CYS A 469 18.64 -3.36 9.42
N PRO A 470 19.23 -3.63 8.24
CA PRO A 470 20.43 -2.92 7.78
C PRO A 470 20.19 -1.42 7.73
N GLN A 471 21.20 -0.64 8.11
CA GLN A 471 21.10 0.82 8.17
C GLN A 471 20.69 1.46 6.83
N TYR A 472 21.06 0.84 5.69
CA TYR A 472 20.61 1.29 4.37
C TYR A 472 19.07 1.32 4.27
N LEU A 473 18.41 0.25 4.71
CA LEU A 473 16.94 0.18 4.67
C LEU A 473 16.32 1.15 5.67
N VAL A 474 16.93 1.31 6.85
CA VAL A 474 16.48 2.28 7.87
C VAL A 474 16.54 3.71 7.33
N ASP A 475 17.67 4.15 6.75
CA ASP A 475 17.85 5.50 6.20
C ASP A 475 16.88 5.83 5.04
N LYS A 476 16.44 4.80 4.31
CA LYS A 476 15.49 4.91 3.20
C LYS A 476 14.03 4.78 3.62
N TYR A 477 13.78 4.19 4.78
CA TYR A 477 12.46 4.02 5.36
C TYR A 477 12.07 5.17 6.28
N GLN A 478 12.92 5.55 7.22
CA GLN A 478 12.55 6.47 8.30
C GLN A 478 12.37 7.88 7.76
N THR A 479 11.23 8.50 8.07
CA THR A 479 11.04 9.92 7.77
C THR A 479 12.10 10.77 8.46
N THR A 480 12.58 11.79 7.75
CA THR A 480 13.50 12.81 8.29
C THR A 480 12.75 14.05 8.79
N ILE A 481 11.44 14.13 8.53
CA ILE A 481 10.58 15.28 8.83
C ILE A 481 9.71 15.01 10.04
N SER A 482 8.95 13.92 10.00
CA SER A 482 7.98 13.58 11.04
C SER A 482 8.63 12.70 12.12
N THR A 483 9.72 13.16 12.73
CA THR A 483 10.50 12.40 13.73
C THR A 483 9.99 12.57 15.17
N SER A 484 8.96 13.39 15.36
CA SER A 484 8.33 13.64 16.66
C SER A 484 6.86 13.28 16.60
N ILE A 485 6.28 12.81 17.72
CA ILE A 485 4.81 12.69 17.87
C ILE A 485 4.08 14.05 17.88
N GLU A 486 4.82 15.13 17.71
CA GLU A 486 4.34 16.50 17.56
C GLU A 486 4.72 17.05 16.18
N THR A 487 3.90 17.94 15.65
CA THR A 487 4.23 18.70 14.44
C THR A 487 3.70 20.11 14.59
N ASN A 488 4.38 21.08 13.98
CA ASN A 488 3.88 22.44 13.76
C ASN A 488 3.61 22.74 12.28
N ILE A 489 3.79 21.74 11.40
CA ILE A 489 3.60 21.88 9.96
C ILE A 489 2.10 21.91 9.68
N LEU A 490 1.66 22.95 8.99
CA LEU A 490 0.26 23.10 8.60
C LEU A 490 -0.10 22.13 7.48
N PHE A 491 -1.35 21.67 7.51
CA PHE A 491 -1.93 20.94 6.39
C PHE A 491 -1.84 21.76 5.10
N GLN A 492 -1.48 21.08 4.02
CA GLN A 492 -1.50 21.63 2.68
C GLN A 492 -2.35 20.72 1.80
N SER A 493 -3.29 21.33 1.06
CA SER A 493 -4.20 20.59 0.17
C SER A 493 -3.50 20.09 -1.10
N ASP A 494 -2.37 20.68 -1.46
CA ASP A 494 -1.63 20.34 -2.66
C ASP A 494 -0.11 20.39 -2.42
N TRP A 495 0.50 19.21 -2.24
CA TRP A 495 1.95 19.06 -2.13
C TRP A 495 2.69 19.09 -3.46
N SER A 496 1.99 19.12 -4.61
CA SER A 496 2.61 19.16 -5.94
C SER A 496 3.34 20.47 -6.22
N GLN A 497 3.03 21.54 -5.49
CA GLN A 497 3.71 22.83 -5.61
C GLN A 497 4.98 22.92 -4.76
N TYR A 498 5.14 22.05 -3.75
CA TYR A 498 6.32 22.05 -2.89
C TYR A 498 7.57 21.58 -3.66
N LYS A 499 8.63 22.41 -3.67
CA LYS A 499 9.90 22.15 -4.39
C LYS A 499 11.11 22.01 -3.47
N GLY A 500 10.86 21.76 -2.18
CA GLY A 500 11.89 21.77 -1.14
C GLY A 500 12.04 23.16 -0.50
N GLY A 501 12.64 23.19 0.70
CA GLY A 501 12.82 24.40 1.50
C GLY A 501 12.11 24.30 2.84
N ASP A 502 11.68 25.45 3.36
CA ASP A 502 10.95 25.51 4.63
C ASP A 502 9.49 25.10 4.43
N PHE A 503 8.94 24.36 5.38
CA PHE A 503 7.52 24.05 5.43
C PHE A 503 6.72 25.26 5.90
N ILE A 504 5.46 25.34 5.48
CA ILE A 504 4.50 26.27 6.06
C ILE A 504 4.13 25.75 7.46
N THR A 505 4.59 26.45 8.48
CA THR A 505 4.36 26.13 9.89
C THR A 505 3.50 27.19 10.58
N THR A 506 3.04 26.89 11.80
CA THR A 506 2.42 27.88 12.68
C THR A 506 2.84 27.68 14.13
N ASP A 507 3.18 28.77 14.79
CA ASP A 507 3.39 28.83 16.25
C ASP A 507 2.12 29.36 16.97
N ALA A 508 1.03 29.59 16.22
CA ALA A 508 -0.22 30.07 16.79
C ALA A 508 -0.88 29.06 17.73
N CYS A 509 -0.50 27.78 17.64
CA CYS A 509 -1.12 26.67 18.37
C CYS A 509 -0.15 26.03 19.37
N SER A 510 -0.70 25.62 20.52
CA SER A 510 -0.02 24.87 21.58
C SER A 510 -0.76 23.57 21.85
N LYS A 511 -0.05 22.52 22.32
CA LYS A 511 -0.69 21.28 22.80
C LYS A 511 -1.39 21.43 24.14
N THR A 512 -0.97 22.41 24.94
CA THR A 512 -1.62 22.73 26.22
C THR A 512 -2.50 23.95 26.00
N PRO A 513 -3.81 23.86 26.27
CA PRO A 513 -4.68 25.01 26.11
C PRO A 513 -4.36 26.06 27.17
N ASN A 514 -4.65 27.32 26.86
CA ASN A 514 -4.61 28.41 27.83
C ASN A 514 -5.67 28.23 28.94
N ALA A 515 -5.71 29.15 29.88
CA ALA A 515 -6.67 29.10 31.00
C ALA A 515 -8.15 29.13 30.55
N GLN A 516 -8.43 29.53 29.31
CA GLN A 516 -9.75 29.59 28.69
C GLN A 516 -10.09 28.33 27.88
N GLY A 517 -9.19 27.34 27.82
CA GLY A 517 -9.39 26.13 27.01
C GLY A 517 -9.04 26.32 25.53
N GLU A 518 -8.44 27.44 25.15
CA GLU A 518 -8.06 27.74 23.77
C GLU A 518 -6.64 27.24 23.50
N TYR A 519 -6.49 26.53 22.38
CA TYR A 519 -5.21 25.98 21.95
C TYR A 519 -4.49 26.88 20.96
N CYS A 520 -5.24 27.65 20.16
CA CYS A 520 -4.70 28.45 19.07
C CYS A 520 -5.12 29.91 19.13
N ASP A 521 -4.20 30.82 18.78
CA ASP A 521 -4.55 32.19 18.39
C ASP A 521 -5.30 32.16 17.03
N PRO A 522 -6.58 32.58 16.99
CA PRO A 522 -7.42 32.45 15.81
C PRO A 522 -6.99 33.37 14.65
N ASP A 523 -6.46 34.55 14.96
CA ASP A 523 -6.15 35.57 13.95
C ASP A 523 -4.82 35.23 13.29
N GLN A 524 -3.82 34.84 14.09
CA GLN A 524 -2.55 34.35 13.57
C GLN A 524 -2.73 33.03 12.80
N LEU A 525 -3.56 32.11 13.31
CA LEU A 525 -3.86 30.85 12.61
C LEU A 525 -4.54 31.09 11.26
N ALA A 526 -5.48 32.04 11.18
CA ALA A 526 -6.13 32.39 9.91
C ALA A 526 -5.13 32.97 8.90
N ALA A 527 -4.22 33.82 9.35
CA ALA A 527 -3.16 34.38 8.51
C ALA A 527 -2.18 33.30 8.02
N ASP A 528 -1.82 32.33 8.87
CA ASP A 528 -0.91 31.25 8.50
C ASP A 528 -1.56 30.24 7.53
N LYS A 529 -2.84 29.90 7.74
CA LYS A 529 -3.60 29.01 6.83
C LYS A 529 -3.81 29.59 5.42
N ALA A 530 -3.69 30.91 5.25
CA ALA A 530 -3.77 31.53 3.95
C ALA A 530 -2.49 31.33 3.10
N LYS A 531 -1.40 30.84 3.70
CA LYS A 531 -0.16 30.51 2.99
C LYS A 531 -0.31 29.19 2.25
N THR A 532 0.13 29.16 1.00
CA THR A 532 0.22 27.98 0.15
C THR A 532 1.59 27.93 -0.51
N TYR A 533 2.01 26.75 -0.96
CA TYR A 533 3.24 26.59 -1.75
C TYR A 533 3.11 27.15 -3.16
#